data_AF-A0A6M5FFZ6-F1
#
_entry.id   AF-A0A6M5FFZ6-F1
#
_cell.length_a   1.000
_cell.length_b   1.000
_cell.length_c   1.000
_cell.angle_alpha   90.00
_cell.angle_beta   90.00
_cell.angle_gamma   90.00
#
_symmetry.space_group_name_H-M   'P 1'
#
loop_
_entity.id
_entity.type
_entity.pdbx_description
1 polymer ?
#
loop_
_entity_poly.entity_id
_entity_poly.type
_entity_poly.pdbx_seq_one_letter_code
_entity_poly.pdbx_strand_id
1 'polypeptide(L)'
;MSVTRFKVGDKVRVREGAVTHKYCDNVYIGTDIAKPGSEVSTVVFAGKDIYKLEGDNNSWWKGEMLELIEKTLHDLCAGDFVRDMIGTKKILAKVDGCYLLSAYEEYTNAGSWYTVSDLKNLGYSFVELNTPEPTIEIDGKKYKKADVEKAIKDLEPIE
;
A
#
# COMPACT_ATOMS: atom_id res chain seq x y z
N MET A 1 8.85 -5.86 -22.80
CA MET A 1 9.91 -6.02 -21.78
C MET A 1 9.25 -6.03 -20.42
N SER A 2 9.06 -7.20 -19.82
CA SER A 2 8.44 -7.36 -18.49
C SER A 2 9.57 -7.37 -17.45
N VAL A 3 9.76 -6.26 -16.75
CA VAL A 3 10.77 -6.12 -15.69
C VAL A 3 10.07 -5.71 -14.41
N THR A 4 9.51 -6.69 -13.71
CA THR A 4 9.25 -6.57 -12.28
C THR A 4 9.74 -7.85 -11.65
N ARG A 5 10.97 -7.81 -11.13
CA ARG A 5 11.58 -8.91 -10.37
C ARG A 5 11.70 -8.46 -8.92
N PHE A 6 10.85 -9.02 -8.07
CA PHE A 6 10.85 -8.77 -6.63
C PHE A 6 12.20 -9.17 -6.00
N LYS A 7 12.54 -8.61 -4.86
CA LYS A 7 13.72 -8.96 -4.05
C LYS A 7 13.31 -9.47 -2.68
N VAL A 8 14.22 -10.15 -1.98
CA VAL A 8 14.00 -10.57 -0.59
C VAL A 8 13.69 -9.33 0.26
N GLY A 9 12.65 -9.42 1.08
CA GLY A 9 12.13 -8.34 1.90
C GLY A 9 10.98 -7.55 1.27
N ASP A 10 10.75 -7.67 -0.05
CA ASP A 10 9.59 -7.03 -0.68
C ASP A 10 8.29 -7.61 -0.12
N LYS A 11 7.33 -6.74 0.18
CA LYS A 11 5.96 -7.15 0.49
C LYS A 11 5.17 -7.29 -0.80
N VAL A 12 4.56 -8.45 -0.98
CA VAL A 12 3.78 -8.79 -2.15
C VAL A 12 2.45 -9.38 -1.73
N ARG A 13 1.46 -9.35 -2.62
CA ARG A 13 0.27 -10.19 -2.51
C ARG A 13 0.14 -11.05 -3.74
N VAL A 14 -0.57 -12.16 -3.60
CA VAL A 14 -0.96 -13.00 -4.73
C VAL A 14 -2.11 -12.30 -5.47
N ARG A 15 -1.95 -12.11 -6.78
CA ARG A 15 -2.96 -11.48 -7.64
C ARG A 15 -4.25 -12.28 -7.61
N GLU A 16 -5.37 -11.56 -7.61
CA GLU A 16 -6.69 -12.18 -7.78
C GLU A 16 -6.77 -12.89 -9.14
N GLY A 17 -7.24 -14.13 -9.15
CA GLY A 17 -7.30 -14.96 -10.38
C GLY A 17 -5.98 -15.61 -10.81
N ALA A 18 -4.91 -15.52 -10.01
CA ALA A 18 -3.70 -16.32 -10.24
C ALA A 18 -4.04 -17.82 -10.20
N VAL A 19 -3.90 -18.50 -11.35
CA VAL A 19 -4.22 -19.93 -11.47
C VAL A 19 -3.12 -20.75 -10.80
N THR A 20 -3.44 -21.34 -9.65
CA THR A 20 -2.59 -22.30 -8.95
C THR A 20 -2.53 -23.60 -9.76
N HIS A 21 -1.38 -23.89 -10.37
CA HIS A 21 -1.14 -25.16 -11.03
C HIS A 21 -0.43 -26.10 -10.06
N LYS A 22 -0.89 -27.36 -9.95
CA LYS A 22 -0.24 -28.39 -9.12
C LYS A 22 1.25 -28.59 -9.44
N TYR A 23 1.63 -28.36 -10.69
CA TYR A 23 3.01 -28.46 -11.17
C TYR A 23 3.24 -27.46 -12.30
N CYS A 24 4.36 -26.74 -12.23
CA CYS A 24 4.92 -25.97 -13.33
C CYS A 24 6.42 -26.29 -13.38
N ASP A 25 6.90 -26.85 -14.50
CA ASP A 25 8.30 -27.20 -14.71
C ASP A 25 8.95 -28.04 -13.57
N ASN A 26 8.23 -29.07 -13.08
CA ASN A 26 8.63 -29.95 -11.96
C ASN A 26 8.76 -29.27 -10.59
N VAL A 27 8.30 -28.03 -10.44
CA VAL A 27 8.20 -27.33 -9.16
C VAL A 27 6.77 -27.43 -8.63
N TYR A 28 6.62 -27.82 -7.36
CA TYR A 28 5.34 -27.78 -6.66
C TYR A 28 4.94 -26.32 -6.45
N ILE A 29 3.95 -25.86 -7.22
CA ILE A 29 3.37 -24.52 -7.09
C ILE A 29 2.09 -24.67 -6.28
N GLY A 30 1.97 -23.85 -5.22
CA GLY A 30 1.07 -24.08 -4.09
C GLY A 30 -0.38 -24.31 -4.49
N THR A 31 -0.93 -25.43 -4.04
CA THR A 31 -2.36 -25.74 -4.17
C THR A 31 -3.20 -25.24 -3.01
N ASP A 32 -2.57 -24.89 -1.89
CA ASP A 32 -3.27 -24.77 -0.62
C ASP A 32 -3.00 -23.44 0.09
N ILE A 33 -4.06 -22.63 0.16
CA ILE A 33 -4.46 -21.78 1.30
C ILE A 33 -4.03 -20.30 1.30
N ALA A 34 -3.24 -19.78 0.38
CA ALA A 34 -3.24 -18.32 0.19
C ALA A 34 -4.53 -17.92 -0.56
N LYS A 35 -5.57 -17.50 0.17
CA LYS A 35 -6.78 -16.92 -0.46
C LYS A 35 -6.30 -15.80 -1.40
N PRO A 36 -6.55 -15.91 -2.72
CA PRO A 36 -6.15 -14.88 -3.67
C PRO A 36 -6.63 -13.51 -3.17
N GLY A 37 -5.72 -12.53 -3.10
CA GLY A 37 -6.06 -11.15 -2.76
C GLY A 37 -6.21 -10.77 -1.28
N SER A 38 -6.03 -11.65 -0.28
CA SER A 38 -6.31 -11.25 1.13
C SER A 38 -5.09 -11.08 2.06
N GLU A 39 -3.93 -11.66 1.75
CA GLU A 39 -2.80 -11.65 2.68
C GLU A 39 -1.53 -11.10 2.01
N VAL A 40 -0.94 -10.10 2.65
CA VAL A 40 0.35 -9.52 2.26
C VAL A 40 1.43 -10.41 2.87
N SER A 41 2.36 -10.88 2.05
CA SER A 41 3.47 -11.72 2.48
C SER A 41 4.81 -11.13 2.08
N THR A 42 5.83 -11.39 2.89
CA THR A 42 7.20 -10.97 2.60
C THR A 42 7.88 -12.00 1.69
N VAL A 43 8.61 -11.54 0.67
CA VAL A 43 9.49 -12.42 -0.12
C VAL A 43 10.68 -12.84 0.73
N VAL A 44 10.82 -14.14 1.02
CA VAL A 44 11.95 -14.73 1.77
C VAL A 44 13.01 -15.36 0.86
N PHE A 45 12.66 -15.60 -0.41
CA PHE A 45 13.60 -16.04 -1.44
C PHE A 45 13.22 -15.43 -2.80
N ALA A 46 14.23 -14.95 -3.52
CA ALA A 46 14.07 -14.42 -4.88
C ALA A 46 15.06 -15.13 -5.83
N GLY A 47 14.53 -16.00 -6.68
CA GLY A 47 15.24 -16.63 -7.79
C GLY A 47 15.07 -15.84 -9.08
N LYS A 48 15.46 -16.45 -10.21
CA LYS A 48 15.40 -15.79 -11.54
C LYS A 48 13.97 -15.34 -11.89
N ASP A 49 13.00 -16.23 -11.71
CA ASP A 49 11.56 -15.98 -11.97
C ASP A 49 10.65 -16.71 -10.97
N ILE A 50 11.23 -17.21 -9.86
CA ILE A 50 10.54 -17.94 -8.79
C ILE A 50 10.77 -17.28 -7.44
N TYR A 51 9.76 -17.30 -6.58
CA TYR A 51 9.76 -16.63 -5.29
C TYR A 51 9.21 -17.55 -4.21
N LYS A 52 9.74 -17.40 -2.98
CA LYS A 52 9.16 -18.01 -1.77
C LYS A 52 8.66 -16.91 -0.85
N LEU A 53 7.48 -17.11 -0.28
CA LEU A 53 6.86 -16.18 0.65
C LEU A 53 7.01 -16.65 2.09
N GLU A 54 7.08 -15.71 3.00
CA GLU A 54 7.10 -15.96 4.44
C GLU A 54 5.83 -16.73 4.87
N GLY A 55 5.99 -17.75 5.72
CA GLY A 55 4.89 -18.61 6.16
C GLY A 55 4.48 -19.70 5.17
N ASP A 56 4.93 -19.63 3.92
CA ASP A 56 4.62 -20.60 2.88
C ASP A 56 5.79 -21.60 2.69
N ASN A 57 5.80 -22.64 3.51
CA ASN A 57 6.91 -23.58 3.54
C ASN A 57 6.97 -24.52 2.34
N ASN A 58 5.83 -24.76 1.68
CA ASN A 58 5.69 -25.80 0.66
C ASN A 58 5.42 -25.26 -0.76
N SER A 59 5.21 -23.96 -0.94
CA SER A 59 4.89 -23.41 -2.26
C SER A 59 5.93 -22.45 -2.81
N TRP A 60 5.98 -22.40 -4.13
CA TRP A 60 6.77 -21.46 -4.91
C TRP A 60 5.86 -20.66 -5.83
N TRP A 61 6.23 -19.41 -6.08
CA TRP A 61 5.40 -18.45 -6.82
C TRP A 61 6.15 -17.89 -8.02
N LYS A 62 5.47 -17.71 -9.15
CA LYS A 62 6.03 -16.97 -10.29
C LYS A 62 5.79 -15.47 -10.10
N GLY A 63 6.68 -14.65 -10.65
CA GLY A 63 6.55 -13.19 -10.54
C GLY A 63 5.24 -12.63 -11.13
N GLU A 64 4.68 -13.29 -12.15
CA GLU A 64 3.40 -12.93 -12.76
C GLU A 64 2.19 -13.15 -11.84
N MET A 65 2.31 -14.04 -10.84
CA MET A 65 1.27 -14.37 -9.87
C MET A 65 1.27 -13.41 -8.68
N LEU A 66 2.32 -12.60 -8.56
CA LEU A 66 2.54 -11.69 -7.45
C LEU A 66 2.38 -10.24 -7.92
N GLU A 67 2.01 -9.37 -7.00
CA GLU A 67 2.06 -7.93 -7.17
C GLU A 67 2.71 -7.30 -5.96
N LEU A 68 3.56 -6.29 -6.20
CA LEU A 68 4.25 -5.56 -5.14
C LEU A 68 3.20 -4.73 -4.39
N ILE A 69 3.21 -4.84 -3.07
CA ILE A 69 2.34 -4.09 -2.18
C ILE A 69 3.05 -2.88 -1.58
N GLU A 70 4.38 -2.91 -1.51
CA GLU A 70 5.14 -1.73 -1.12
C GLU A 70 5.09 -0.66 -2.22
N LYS A 71 4.19 0.31 -2.04
CA LYS A 71 4.31 1.62 -2.69
C LYS A 71 5.71 2.16 -2.39
N THR A 72 6.48 2.39 -3.44
CA THR A 72 7.78 3.04 -3.29
C THR A 72 7.60 4.54 -3.10
N LEU A 73 8.63 5.23 -2.59
CA LEU A 73 8.59 6.70 -2.47
C LEU A 73 8.39 7.41 -3.82
N HIS A 74 8.60 6.75 -4.96
CA HIS A 74 8.35 7.31 -6.29
C HIS A 74 6.88 7.26 -6.71
N ASP A 75 6.12 6.36 -6.08
CA ASP A 75 4.75 6.02 -6.45
C ASP A 75 3.72 6.57 -5.47
N LEU A 76 4.14 7.51 -4.62
CA LEU A 76 3.24 8.14 -3.65
C LEU A 76 2.27 9.09 -4.36
N CYS A 77 1.06 9.15 -3.81
CA CYS A 77 -0.04 10.02 -4.22
C CYS A 77 -0.53 10.86 -3.03
N ALA A 78 -1.23 11.95 -3.33
CA ALA A 78 -1.96 12.69 -2.29
C ALA A 78 -2.91 11.74 -1.54
N GLY A 79 -2.88 11.77 -0.22
CA GLY A 79 -3.60 10.83 0.64
C GLY A 79 -2.71 9.78 1.31
N ASP A 80 -1.58 9.40 0.68
CA ASP A 80 -0.65 8.42 1.24
C ASP A 80 0.05 8.94 2.50
N PHE A 81 0.57 8.02 3.31
CA PHE A 81 1.31 8.35 4.52
C PHE A 81 2.76 7.88 4.44
N VAL A 82 3.64 8.69 4.98
CA VAL A 82 5.07 8.40 5.13
C VAL A 82 5.46 8.59 6.58
N ARG A 83 6.42 7.81 7.06
CA ARG A 83 6.93 7.89 8.43
C ARG A 83 8.44 7.91 8.44
N ASP A 84 9.00 8.73 9.31
CA ASP A 84 10.41 8.69 9.70
C ASP A 84 10.53 8.34 11.20
N MET A 85 11.72 8.53 11.79
CA MET A 85 11.93 8.27 13.23
C MET A 85 11.14 9.21 14.15
N ILE A 86 10.69 10.36 13.66
CA ILE A 86 10.00 11.39 14.44
C ILE A 86 8.50 11.10 14.46
N GLY A 87 7.92 10.74 13.31
CA GLY A 87 6.49 10.45 13.25
C GLY A 87 5.94 10.27 11.83
N THR A 88 4.62 10.22 11.76
CA THR A 88 3.89 10.05 10.49
C THR A 88 3.46 11.40 9.92
N LYS A 89 3.56 11.54 8.60
CA LYS A 89 3.04 12.66 7.82
C LYS A 89 2.21 12.16 6.65
N LYS A 90 1.26 13.00 6.21
CA LYS A 90 0.42 12.74 5.04
C LYS A 90 0.97 13.47 3.82
N ILE A 91 0.95 12.82 2.66
CA ILE A 91 1.15 13.47 1.36
C ILE A 91 -0.09 14.29 1.04
N LEU A 92 0.02 15.61 0.98
CA LEU A 92 -1.08 16.51 0.65
C LEU A 92 -1.19 16.77 -0.85
N ALA A 93 -0.05 16.83 -1.55
CA ALA A 93 0.00 17.06 -2.98
C ALA A 93 1.27 16.45 -3.60
N LYS A 94 1.22 16.19 -4.91
CA LYS A 94 2.37 15.76 -5.73
C LYS A 94 2.50 16.69 -6.93
N VAL A 95 3.70 17.19 -7.18
CA VAL A 95 4.04 17.97 -8.38
C VAL A 95 5.42 17.53 -8.85
N ASP A 96 5.50 17.01 -10.08
CA ASP A 96 6.75 16.67 -10.77
C ASP A 96 7.79 15.91 -9.91
N GLY A 97 7.36 14.83 -9.26
CA GLY A 97 8.24 14.02 -8.40
C GLY A 97 8.58 14.65 -7.03
N CYS A 98 8.00 15.80 -6.69
CA CYS A 98 8.03 16.40 -5.37
C CYS A 98 6.71 16.20 -4.64
N TYR A 99 6.77 16.13 -3.31
CA TYR A 99 5.64 15.89 -2.43
C TYR A 99 5.52 16.99 -1.38
N LEU A 100 4.30 17.52 -1.22
CA LEU A 100 3.96 18.37 -0.08
C LEU A 100 3.57 17.46 1.08
N LEU A 101 4.33 17.50 2.17
CA LEU A 101 3.97 16.79 3.39
C LEU A 101 3.13 17.66 4.32
N SER A 102 2.27 17.03 5.11
CA SER A 102 1.62 17.69 6.24
C SER A 102 2.62 18.01 7.36
N ALA A 103 2.21 18.88 8.29
CA ALA A 103 2.82 18.89 9.62
C ALA A 103 2.66 17.52 10.30
N TYR A 104 3.54 17.21 11.27
CA TYR A 104 3.44 15.96 12.04
C TYR A 104 2.12 15.95 12.81
N GLU A 105 1.42 14.81 12.77
CA GLU A 105 0.15 14.56 13.47
C GLU A 105 -1.03 15.50 13.09
N GLU A 106 -0.77 16.57 12.34
CA GLU A 106 -1.75 17.51 11.79
C GLU A 106 -1.92 17.29 10.27
N TYR A 107 -2.60 16.20 9.91
CA TYR A 107 -2.70 15.70 8.52
C TYR A 107 -3.47 16.59 7.53
N THR A 108 -4.00 17.72 7.98
CA THR A 108 -4.67 18.72 7.14
C THR A 108 -3.81 19.95 6.89
N ASN A 109 -2.80 20.20 7.74
CA ASN A 109 -2.02 21.42 7.71
C ASN A 109 -0.79 21.23 6.82
N ALA A 110 -0.61 22.13 5.85
CA ALA A 110 0.53 22.07 4.93
C ALA A 110 1.84 22.33 5.69
N GLY A 111 2.79 21.41 5.50
CA GLY A 111 4.17 21.55 5.94
C GLY A 111 5.05 21.98 4.78
N SER A 112 6.10 21.21 4.51
CA SER A 112 7.13 21.53 3.52
C SER A 112 7.07 20.59 2.31
N TRP A 113 7.65 21.06 1.19
CA TRP A 113 7.88 20.26 -0.02
C TRP A 113 9.18 19.47 0.08
N TYR A 114 9.17 18.25 -0.44
CA TYR A 114 10.31 17.34 -0.47
C TYR A 114 10.41 16.64 -1.82
N THR A 115 11.63 16.49 -2.32
CA THR A 115 11.91 15.56 -3.42
C THR A 115 11.93 14.13 -2.88
N VAL A 116 11.82 13.12 -3.77
CA VAL A 116 12.02 11.72 -3.38
C VAL A 116 13.40 11.52 -2.72
N SER A 117 14.43 12.23 -3.19
CA SER A 117 15.78 12.15 -2.63
C SER A 117 15.82 12.67 -1.20
N ASP A 118 15.13 13.78 -0.90
CA ASP A 118 15.04 14.32 0.46
C ASP A 118 14.34 13.31 1.39
N LEU A 119 13.23 12.73 0.93
CA LEU A 119 12.51 11.71 1.71
C LEU A 119 13.42 10.53 2.06
N LYS A 120 14.21 10.02 1.10
CA LYS A 120 15.18 8.95 1.35
C LYS A 120 16.26 9.37 2.34
N ASN A 121 16.85 10.55 2.15
CA ASN A 121 17.94 11.05 2.99
C ASN A 121 17.50 11.30 4.44
N LEU A 122 16.24 11.69 4.63
CA LEU A 122 15.61 11.88 5.92
C LEU A 122 15.06 10.59 6.53
N GLY A 123 15.19 9.45 5.85
CA GLY A 123 14.76 8.15 6.35
C GLY A 123 13.25 7.94 6.34
N TYR A 124 12.50 8.67 5.51
CA TYR A 124 11.07 8.41 5.33
C TYR A 124 10.85 7.10 4.59
N SER A 125 9.87 6.33 5.05
CA SER A 125 9.33 5.17 4.35
C SER A 125 7.82 5.27 4.21
N PHE A 126 7.26 4.67 3.16
CA PHE A 126 5.81 4.52 3.03
C PHE A 126 5.25 3.74 4.24
N VAL A 127 4.09 4.18 4.73
CA VAL A 127 3.33 3.44 5.74
C VAL A 127 1.89 3.34 5.28
N GLU A 128 1.44 2.11 5.12
CA GLU A 128 0.02 1.83 5.00
C GLU A 128 -0.62 2.02 6.39
N LEU A 129 -1.20 3.20 6.62
CA LEU A 129 -2.08 3.35 7.76
C LEU A 129 -3.39 2.62 7.40
N ASN A 130 -3.69 1.55 8.13
CA ASN A 130 -5.04 1.01 8.25
C ASN A 130 -5.94 2.00 9.01
N THR A 131 -5.87 3.29 8.69
CA THR A 131 -6.89 4.27 9.08
C THR A 131 -8.07 4.01 8.17
N PRO A 132 -9.16 3.39 8.65
CA PRO A 132 -10.41 3.41 7.91
C PRO A 132 -10.72 4.86 7.58
N GLU A 133 -11.21 5.10 6.35
CA GLU A 133 -11.71 6.41 5.96
C GLU A 133 -12.56 6.97 7.10
N PRO A 134 -12.38 8.25 7.50
CA PRO A 134 -13.14 8.81 8.60
C PRO A 134 -14.63 8.57 8.34
N THR A 135 -15.29 7.92 9.29
CA THR A 135 -16.72 7.64 9.21
C THR A 135 -17.47 8.54 10.17
N ILE A 136 -18.65 8.99 9.74
CA ILE A 136 -19.62 9.68 10.59
C ILE A 136 -20.69 8.67 10.95
N GLU A 137 -21.06 8.59 12.23
CA GLU A 137 -22.19 7.79 12.69
C GLU A 137 -23.44 8.67 12.80
N ILE A 138 -24.50 8.32 12.08
CA ILE A 138 -25.82 8.96 12.14
C ILE A 138 -26.84 7.86 12.39
N ASP A 139 -27.60 7.96 13.48
CA ASP A 139 -28.59 6.96 13.90
C ASP A 139 -28.05 5.52 13.95
N GLY A 140 -26.82 5.35 14.47
CA GLY A 140 -26.18 4.04 14.58
C GLY A 140 -25.67 3.44 13.26
N LYS A 141 -25.82 4.15 12.14
CA LYS A 141 -25.22 3.78 10.84
C LYS A 141 -23.95 4.59 10.59
N LYS A 142 -22.90 3.90 10.14
CA LYS A 142 -21.63 4.53 9.74
C LYS A 142 -21.64 4.87 8.26
N TYR A 143 -21.29 6.10 7.95
CA TYR A 143 -21.18 6.65 6.59
C TYR A 143 -19.77 7.17 6.36
N LYS A 144 -19.29 7.12 5.12
CA LYS A 144 -18.03 7.80 4.75
C LYS A 144 -18.21 9.30 4.93
N LYS A 145 -17.31 9.95 5.67
CA LYS A 145 -17.37 11.39 5.96
C LYS A 145 -17.45 12.23 4.69
N ALA A 146 -16.64 11.92 3.69
CA ALA A 146 -16.60 12.64 2.42
C ALA A 146 -17.95 12.58 1.65
N ASP A 147 -18.65 11.45 1.71
CA ASP A 147 -19.95 11.29 1.05
C ASP A 147 -21.03 12.11 1.76
N VAL A 148 -21.01 12.12 3.10
CA VAL A 148 -21.92 12.93 3.91
C VAL A 148 -21.68 14.41 3.67
N GLU A 149 -20.42 14.88 3.75
CA GLU A 149 -20.05 16.29 3.49
C GLU A 149 -20.47 16.75 2.09
N LYS A 150 -20.32 15.88 1.08
CA LYS A 150 -20.78 16.16 -0.28
C LYS A 150 -22.31 16.26 -0.36
N ALA A 151 -23.03 15.39 0.33
CA ALA A 151 -24.50 15.35 0.30
C ALA A 151 -25.14 16.54 1.03
N ILE A 152 -24.50 17.07 2.07
CA ILE A 152 -25.03 18.17 2.89
C ILE A 152 -24.46 19.55 2.51
N LYS A 153 -23.60 19.62 1.48
CA LYS A 153 -22.87 20.83 1.10
C LYS A 153 -23.77 22.05 0.85
N ASP A 154 -24.99 21.82 0.38
CA ASP A 154 -25.95 22.86 0.01
C ASP A 154 -27.04 23.09 1.09
N LEU A 155 -26.93 22.43 2.25
CA LEU A 155 -27.84 22.64 3.37
C LEU A 155 -27.39 23.86 4.20
N GLU A 156 -28.37 24.63 4.68
CA GLU A 156 -28.10 25.73 5.61
C GLU A 156 -27.83 25.20 7.03
N PRO A 157 -26.97 25.87 7.81
CA PRO A 157 -26.77 25.55 9.23
C PRO A 157 -28.09 25.67 9.99
N ILE A 158 -28.36 24.71 10.86
CA ILE A 158 -29.47 24.79 11.81
C ILE A 158 -28.94 25.45 13.09
N GLU A 159 -29.59 26.53 13.53
CA GLU A 159 -29.32 27.20 14.81
C GLU A 159 -29.86 26.45 16.03
#